data_AF-A0A922JUP0-F1
#
_entry.id   AF-A0A922JUP0-F1
#
_cell.length_a   1.000
_cell.length_b   1.000
_cell.length_c   1.000
_cell.angle_alpha   90.00
_cell.angle_beta   90.00
_cell.angle_gamma   90.00
#
_symmetry.space_group_name_H-M   'P 1'
#
loop_
_entity.id
_entity.type
_entity.pdbx_description
1 polymer ?
#
loop_
_entity_poly.entity_id
_entity_poly.type
_entity_poly.pdbx_seq_one_letter_code
_entity_poly.pdbx_strand_id
1 'polypeptide(L)'
;MRGAKGASGSAFEARHRLSASVEEVYKRRFQKSKAKPFHISIQDRNSRCKFALLKLALIIIVSGTLVTFLYSPKAYNSNQLPNSGSGWIWGGPDPRYLSNLDIDWDDITTVLEKVSETSENWGIGLLNFNEREINHWKQLIPDAKSVDLHLDHAAKNVTWDSLYPEWIDEEEESEAPICPSLPKLRPPGIRLDLIAVKLPCRNEGNWSRDVARLHLQLAAADLAASFKGLYPVHLLFITKCFPQPSLFSCKELVSREGNSWLYKPDLNALRQKAQLPVGSCELALPFRGSDLVYSKNMHREAYATILHSADVYVCGAIAAAQSIRMSGSTRDLVILVDETISAYHRSGLEAAGWKIKTIQRIRNPKAEKDAYNEWNYSKFRLWQLTDYDKIIFIDADLLMLRNIDFLFGMPEISATGNNGTLFNSGVMVVEPSNCTFQLLMDHINEIESYNGGTKDT
;
A
#
# COMPACT_ATOMS: atom_id res chain seq x y z
N MET A 1 51.35 44.92 -11.25
CA MET A 1 50.25 45.89 -11.50
C MET A 1 48.95 45.12 -11.34
N ARG A 2 48.33 45.08 -10.15
CA ARG A 2 47.24 45.96 -9.64
C ARG A 2 46.03 46.11 -10.59
N GLY A 3 44.86 45.67 -10.09
CA GLY A 3 43.49 45.88 -10.60
C GLY A 3 42.71 44.55 -10.63
N ALA A 4 42.04 44.06 -9.57
CA ALA A 4 40.91 44.55 -8.78
C ALA A 4 39.52 44.43 -9.44
N LYS A 5 38.74 43.46 -8.90
CA LYS A 5 37.28 43.39 -8.69
C LYS A 5 36.30 43.50 -9.88
N GLY A 6 35.43 42.48 -9.98
CA GLY A 6 34.11 42.56 -10.59
C GLY A 6 33.35 41.24 -10.46
N ALA A 7 32.51 41.12 -9.42
CA ALA A 7 31.50 40.06 -9.31
C ALA A 7 30.24 40.47 -10.09
N SER A 8 29.70 39.55 -10.89
CA SER A 8 28.31 39.57 -11.40
C SER A 8 27.92 38.09 -11.55
N GLY A 9 26.88 37.57 -10.92
CA GLY A 9 25.52 38.10 -10.89
C GLY A 9 24.67 37.05 -11.59
N SER A 10 24.00 36.20 -10.80
CA SER A 10 23.08 35.17 -11.27
C SER A 10 22.00 35.79 -12.15
N ALA A 11 21.99 35.46 -13.44
CA ALA A 11 20.90 35.79 -14.33
C ALA A 11 19.72 34.85 -14.00
N PHE A 12 18.80 35.35 -13.17
CA PHE A 12 17.43 34.86 -13.11
C PHE A 12 16.77 35.18 -14.45
N GLU A 13 16.54 34.16 -15.26
CA GLU A 13 15.71 34.28 -16.45
C GLU A 13 14.23 34.22 -16.03
N ALA A 14 13.57 35.38 -16.09
CA ALA A 14 12.16 35.53 -15.80
C ALA A 14 11.32 34.77 -16.85
N ARG A 15 10.67 33.67 -16.46
CA ARG A 15 9.67 33.02 -17.31
C ARG A 15 8.38 33.85 -17.33
N HIS A 16 8.08 34.35 -18.52
CA HIS A 16 6.82 34.96 -18.89
C HIS A 16 5.62 34.05 -18.58
N ARG A 17 4.65 34.58 -17.84
CA ARG A 17 3.28 34.07 -17.74
C ARG A 17 2.59 34.22 -19.09
N LEU A 18 2.14 33.11 -19.69
CA LEU A 18 1.08 33.11 -20.70
C LEU A 18 -0.26 32.90 -19.98
N SER A 19 -1.03 33.97 -19.85
CA SER A 19 -2.40 33.95 -19.33
C SER A 19 -3.41 33.85 -20.48
N ALA A 20 -4.44 33.04 -20.26
CA ALA A 20 -5.75 33.11 -20.92
C ALA A 20 -5.79 32.86 -22.45
N SER A 21 -5.93 31.59 -22.85
CA SER A 21 -6.57 31.24 -24.13
C SER A 21 -7.19 29.85 -24.23
N VAL A 22 -7.03 28.96 -23.24
CA VAL A 22 -7.55 27.58 -23.30
C VAL A 22 -8.98 27.46 -22.73
N GLU A 23 -9.35 28.31 -21.76
CA GLU A 23 -10.67 28.33 -21.12
C GLU A 23 -11.82 28.68 -22.09
N GLU A 24 -11.56 29.50 -23.13
CA GLU A 24 -12.59 29.91 -24.10
C GLU A 24 -12.90 28.83 -25.16
N VAL A 25 -11.99 27.89 -25.38
CA VAL A 25 -12.17 26.83 -26.38
C VAL A 25 -13.12 25.74 -25.86
N TYR A 26 -13.16 25.51 -24.55
CA TYR A 26 -14.07 24.54 -23.92
C TYR A 26 -15.52 25.03 -23.83
N LYS A 27 -15.76 26.34 -23.72
CA LYS A 27 -17.13 26.90 -23.62
C LYS A 27 -17.91 26.89 -24.94
N ARG A 28 -17.28 26.68 -26.10
CA ARG A 28 -17.96 26.73 -27.42
C ARG A 28 -18.48 25.39 -27.96
N ARG A 29 -18.25 24.24 -27.31
CA ARG A 29 -18.71 22.93 -27.80
C ARG A 29 -19.95 22.33 -27.12
N PHE A 30 -20.47 22.95 -26.06
CA PHE A 30 -21.72 22.54 -25.40
C PHE A 30 -22.90 23.46 -25.80
N GLN A 31 -23.17 23.56 -27.10
CA GLN A 31 -24.49 24.00 -27.59
C GLN A 31 -24.89 23.13 -28.76
N LYS A 32 -25.57 22.00 -28.48
CA LYS A 32 -26.65 21.41 -29.28
C LYS A 32 -27.05 20.03 -28.72
N SER A 33 -28.09 20.02 -27.89
CA SER A 33 -29.08 18.93 -27.86
C SER A 33 -30.32 19.43 -27.12
N LYS A 34 -31.40 19.65 -27.88
CA LYS A 34 -32.73 20.01 -27.36
C LYS A 34 -33.44 18.74 -26.86
N ALA A 35 -33.96 18.77 -25.64
CA ALA A 35 -35.14 18.01 -25.22
C ALA A 35 -35.99 18.88 -24.27
N LYS A 36 -37.32 18.73 -24.37
CA LYS A 36 -38.37 19.69 -23.99
C LYS A 36 -38.52 19.93 -22.48
N PRO A 37 -38.92 21.15 -22.03
CA PRO A 37 -39.33 21.41 -20.65
C PRO A 37 -40.85 21.28 -20.47
N PHE A 38 -41.27 20.66 -19.37
CA PHE A 38 -42.64 20.74 -18.87
C PHE A 38 -42.82 22.07 -18.11
N HIS A 39 -43.82 22.86 -18.52
CA HIS A 39 -44.28 24.06 -17.83
C HIS A 39 -45.33 23.69 -16.78
N ILE A 40 -45.15 24.13 -15.54
CA ILE A 40 -46.27 24.50 -14.66
C ILE A 40 -45.99 25.89 -14.09
N SER A 41 -46.95 26.77 -14.37
CA SER A 41 -47.04 28.17 -13.97
C SER A 41 -47.31 28.30 -12.47
N ILE A 42 -46.61 29.22 -11.80
CA ILE A 42 -47.08 29.80 -10.54
C ILE A 42 -47.15 31.30 -10.74
N GLN A 43 -48.39 31.77 -10.86
CA GLN A 43 -48.75 33.16 -10.93
C GLN A 43 -48.88 33.72 -9.51
N ASP A 44 -48.27 34.88 -9.34
CA ASP A 44 -48.17 35.69 -8.13
C ASP A 44 -49.54 36.25 -7.71
N ARG A 45 -49.89 36.14 -6.42
CA ARG A 45 -50.90 37.00 -5.78
C ARG A 45 -50.78 37.06 -4.24
N ASN A 46 -50.23 38.17 -3.77
CA ASN A 46 -50.40 38.84 -2.48
C ASN A 46 -51.34 38.21 -1.43
N SER A 47 -50.86 38.11 -0.18
CA SER A 47 -51.63 38.49 1.03
C SER A 47 -50.74 38.66 2.28
N ARG A 48 -50.81 39.84 2.88
CA ARG A 48 -50.18 40.24 4.14
C ARG A 48 -50.80 39.48 5.32
N CYS A 49 -50.09 38.48 5.85
CA CYS A 49 -50.28 38.01 7.22
C CYS A 49 -49.07 37.14 7.60
N LYS A 50 -48.27 37.54 8.61
CA LYS A 50 -47.33 36.72 9.43
C LYS A 50 -46.17 37.47 10.11
N PHE A 51 -46.13 38.81 10.11
CA PHE A 51 -45.06 39.54 10.84
C PHE A 51 -45.20 39.55 12.37
N ALA A 52 -46.38 39.24 12.93
CA ALA A 52 -46.58 39.20 14.38
C ALA A 52 -46.08 37.90 15.04
N LEU A 53 -46.21 36.76 14.36
CA LEU A 53 -45.79 35.45 14.88
C LEU A 53 -44.26 35.32 14.99
N LEU A 54 -43.52 35.94 14.05
CA LEU A 54 -42.06 35.89 14.04
C LEU A 54 -41.44 36.67 15.22
N LYS A 55 -42.05 37.81 15.59
CA LYS A 55 -41.62 38.60 16.75
C LYS A 55 -41.87 37.87 18.07
N LEU A 56 -42.96 37.12 18.16
CA LEU A 56 -43.31 36.35 19.35
C LEU A 56 -42.37 35.15 19.54
N ALA A 57 -41.99 34.48 18.43
CA ALA A 57 -40.99 33.41 18.46
C ALA A 57 -39.60 33.91 18.91
N LEU A 58 -39.17 35.08 18.45
CA LEU A 58 -37.89 35.68 18.86
C LEU A 58 -37.85 36.01 20.36
N ILE A 59 -38.95 36.51 20.94
CA ILE A 59 -39.02 36.80 22.37
C ILE A 59 -38.92 35.51 23.21
N ILE A 60 -39.55 34.41 22.76
CA ILE A 60 -39.48 33.12 23.44
C ILE A 60 -38.07 32.53 23.40
N ILE A 61 -37.35 32.66 22.28
CA ILE A 61 -35.97 32.17 22.16
C ILE A 61 -35.04 32.94 23.10
N VAL A 62 -35.17 34.27 23.14
CA VAL A 62 -34.34 35.12 24.00
C VAL A 62 -34.63 34.85 25.49
N SER A 63 -35.90 34.69 25.88
CA SER A 63 -36.25 34.36 27.27
C SER A 63 -35.79 32.96 27.66
N GLY A 64 -35.86 31.98 26.75
CA GLY A 64 -35.35 30.62 26.96
C GLY A 64 -33.85 30.61 27.25
N THR A 65 -33.05 31.34 26.46
CA THR A 65 -31.60 31.44 26.69
C THR A 65 -31.24 32.13 28.00
N LEU A 66 -32.02 33.13 28.44
CA LEU A 66 -31.79 33.84 29.70
C LEU A 66 -32.04 32.92 30.91
N VAL A 67 -33.06 32.06 30.83
CA VAL A 67 -33.36 31.07 31.88
C VAL A 67 -32.28 29.99 31.96
N THR A 68 -31.69 29.57 30.84
CA THR A 68 -30.57 28.59 30.83
C THR A 68 -29.30 29.15 31.48
N PHE A 69 -29.04 30.45 31.31
CA PHE A 69 -27.94 31.14 31.98
C PHE A 69 -28.17 31.33 33.49
N LEU A 70 -29.42 31.56 33.91
CA LEU A 70 -29.76 31.79 35.32
C LEU A 70 -29.89 30.50 36.15
N TYR A 71 -30.11 29.34 35.50
CA TYR A 71 -30.33 28.05 36.18
C TYR A 71 -29.25 26.98 35.91
N SER A 72 -28.08 27.34 35.40
CA SER A 72 -26.97 26.37 35.30
C SER A 72 -26.45 25.97 36.70
N PRO A 73 -26.46 24.68 37.07
CA PRO A 73 -25.91 24.23 38.34
C PRO A 73 -24.38 24.33 38.34
N LYS A 74 -23.81 24.71 39.49
CA LYS A 74 -22.37 24.78 39.74
C LYS A 74 -21.69 23.44 39.45
N ALA A 75 -21.00 23.34 38.31
CA ALA A 75 -20.02 22.29 38.07
C ALA A 75 -18.84 22.49 39.04
N TYR A 76 -18.61 21.49 39.89
CA TYR A 76 -17.55 21.48 40.89
C TYR A 76 -16.20 21.24 40.17
N ASN A 77 -15.35 22.28 40.13
CA ASN A 77 -13.98 22.17 39.66
C ASN A 77 -13.13 21.44 40.71
N SER A 78 -12.72 20.21 40.39
CA SER A 78 -11.59 19.54 41.03
C SER A 78 -10.38 19.62 40.11
N ASN A 79 -9.70 20.77 40.10
CA ASN A 79 -8.33 20.86 39.63
C ASN A 79 -7.41 20.35 40.74
N GLN A 80 -6.95 19.11 40.63
CA GLN A 80 -5.68 18.69 41.21
C GLN A 80 -4.83 18.04 40.12
N LEU A 81 -3.81 18.78 39.70
CA LEU A 81 -2.62 18.27 39.04
C LEU A 81 -1.94 17.25 39.98
N PRO A 82 -1.57 16.05 39.53
CA PRO A 82 -0.44 15.35 40.11
C PRO A 82 0.79 15.64 39.25
N ASN A 83 1.80 16.22 39.88
CA ASN A 83 3.19 16.18 39.44
C ASN A 83 3.50 14.83 38.78
N SER A 84 3.92 14.84 37.52
CA SER A 84 4.42 13.64 36.84
C SER A 84 5.83 13.34 37.35
N GLY A 85 5.88 12.69 38.50
CA GLY A 85 6.98 11.81 38.87
C GLY A 85 6.84 10.49 38.12
N SER A 86 7.99 9.89 37.80
CA SER A 86 8.11 8.58 37.15
C SER A 86 7.19 7.54 37.79
N GLY A 87 6.32 6.93 37.01
CA GLY A 87 5.42 5.87 37.47
C GLY A 87 4.95 5.03 36.31
N TRP A 88 5.48 3.82 36.23
CA TRP A 88 5.09 2.72 35.35
C TRP A 88 3.58 2.50 35.40
N ILE A 89 2.86 2.82 34.32
CA ILE A 89 1.43 2.51 34.19
C ILE A 89 1.32 1.18 33.44
N TRP A 90 1.12 0.11 34.22
CA TRP A 90 0.68 -1.19 33.71
C TRP A 90 -0.71 -1.06 33.10
N GLY A 91 -0.77 -0.80 31.79
CA GLY A 91 -1.93 -1.12 30.98
C GLY A 91 -1.93 -2.61 30.69
N GLY A 92 -3.05 -3.31 30.94
CA GLY A 92 -3.19 -4.71 30.53
C GLY A 92 -2.94 -4.89 29.01
N PRO A 93 -2.73 -6.13 28.54
CA PRO A 93 -2.45 -6.40 27.14
C PRO A 93 -3.55 -5.81 26.25
N ASP A 94 -3.17 -5.08 25.21
CA ASP A 94 -4.13 -4.50 24.27
C ASP A 94 -4.78 -5.66 23.49
N PRO A 95 -6.12 -5.82 23.56
CA PRO A 95 -6.82 -6.91 22.88
C PRO A 95 -6.61 -6.96 21.36
N ARG A 96 -6.09 -5.89 20.75
CA ARG A 96 -5.69 -5.88 19.32
C ARG A 96 -4.48 -6.78 19.04
N TYR A 97 -3.57 -6.94 19.98
CA TYR A 97 -2.33 -7.71 19.78
C TYR A 97 -2.47 -9.19 20.18
N LEU A 98 -3.55 -9.56 20.86
CA LEU A 98 -3.79 -10.92 21.32
C LEU A 98 -3.98 -11.90 20.15
N SER A 99 -3.21 -12.98 20.16
CA SER A 99 -3.36 -14.10 19.24
C SER A 99 -3.93 -15.32 19.95
N ASN A 100 -5.11 -15.77 19.52
CA ASN A 100 -5.82 -16.94 20.06
C ASN A 100 -5.34 -18.28 19.44
N LEU A 101 -4.28 -18.25 18.63
CA LEU A 101 -3.70 -19.45 18.04
C LEU A 101 -2.90 -20.20 19.11
N ASP A 102 -3.23 -21.47 19.32
CA ASP A 102 -2.38 -22.38 20.08
C ASP A 102 -1.20 -22.83 19.21
N ILE A 103 -0.02 -22.91 19.80
CA ILE A 103 1.21 -23.20 19.05
C ILE A 103 1.38 -24.71 18.96
N ASP A 104 1.48 -25.21 17.73
CA ASP A 104 1.94 -26.58 17.49
C ASP A 104 3.48 -26.59 17.54
N TRP A 105 4.05 -27.16 18.59
CA TRP A 105 5.50 -27.15 18.81
C TRP A 105 6.23 -28.18 17.93
N ASP A 106 5.54 -29.16 17.38
CA ASP A 106 6.12 -30.13 16.44
C ASP A 106 6.35 -29.44 15.08
N ASP A 107 5.39 -28.62 14.63
CA ASP A 107 5.54 -27.74 13.46
C ASP A 107 6.75 -26.80 13.63
N ILE A 108 6.88 -26.17 14.81
CA ILE A 108 7.99 -25.26 15.11
C ILE A 108 9.33 -25.99 15.05
N THR A 109 9.42 -27.18 15.65
CA THR A 109 10.65 -27.98 15.64
C THR A 109 11.06 -28.34 14.21
N THR A 110 10.10 -28.80 13.40
CA THR A 110 10.32 -29.16 11.99
C THR A 110 10.80 -27.96 11.16
N VAL A 111 10.22 -26.79 11.39
CA VAL A 111 10.64 -25.56 10.72
C VAL A 111 12.04 -25.12 11.14
N LEU A 112 12.39 -25.25 12.42
CA LEU A 112 13.69 -24.84 12.96
C LEU A 112 14.85 -25.69 12.43
N GLU A 113 14.62 -26.96 12.10
CA GLU A 113 15.62 -27.80 11.43
C GLU A 113 16.14 -27.17 10.13
N LYS A 114 15.33 -26.32 9.46
CA LYS A 114 15.72 -25.61 8.24
C LYS A 114 16.58 -24.38 8.48
N VAL A 115 16.67 -23.90 9.72
CA VAL A 115 17.51 -22.76 10.13
C VAL A 115 18.92 -23.24 10.53
N SER A 116 19.07 -24.52 10.90
CA SER A 116 20.23 -25.11 11.58
C SER A 116 21.47 -25.37 10.71
N GLU A 117 21.88 -24.40 9.91
CA GLU A 117 23.25 -24.34 9.40
C GLU A 117 24.03 -23.26 10.17
N THR A 118 24.88 -23.68 11.12
CA THR A 118 26.12 -22.98 11.54
C THR A 118 26.06 -21.76 12.49
N SER A 119 25.62 -21.90 13.74
CA SER A 119 26.23 -21.07 14.81
C SER A 119 26.10 -21.67 16.21
N GLU A 120 27.23 -21.78 16.91
CA GLU A 120 27.36 -22.21 18.33
C GLU A 120 26.78 -21.18 19.32
N ASN A 121 26.14 -20.11 18.84
CA ASN A 121 25.70 -18.98 19.66
C ASN A 121 24.47 -18.30 19.04
N TRP A 122 23.32 -18.98 19.09
CA TRP A 122 22.05 -18.51 18.53
C TRP A 122 21.44 -17.38 19.35
N GLY A 123 21.13 -16.26 18.70
CA GLY A 123 20.27 -15.21 19.27
C GLY A 123 18.83 -15.36 18.80
N ILE A 124 17.88 -15.49 19.73
CA ILE A 124 16.44 -15.61 19.39
C ILE A 124 15.69 -14.41 19.97
N GLY A 125 15.02 -13.64 19.11
CA GLY A 125 14.09 -12.60 19.52
C GLY A 125 12.67 -13.14 19.51
N LEU A 126 11.95 -13.03 20.62
CA LEU A 126 10.55 -13.46 20.75
C LEU A 126 9.66 -12.23 20.84
N LEU A 127 8.72 -12.06 19.91
CA LEU A 127 7.80 -10.93 19.87
C LEU A 127 6.34 -11.39 19.99
N ASN A 128 5.61 -10.78 20.93
CA ASN A 128 4.17 -10.99 21.15
C ASN A 128 3.78 -12.41 21.62
N PHE A 129 4.63 -13.04 22.43
CA PHE A 129 4.36 -14.32 23.10
C PHE A 129 3.96 -14.10 24.56
N ASN A 130 3.17 -15.02 25.12
CA ASN A 130 2.91 -15.02 26.56
C ASN A 130 4.06 -15.68 27.35
N GLU A 131 4.09 -15.48 28.67
CA GLU A 131 5.16 -16.01 29.53
C GLU A 131 5.32 -17.53 29.45
N ARG A 132 4.21 -18.28 29.28
CA ARG A 132 4.27 -19.74 29.16
C ARG A 132 4.96 -20.14 27.87
N GLU A 133 4.62 -19.51 26.75
CA GLU A 133 5.22 -19.75 25.44
C GLU A 133 6.71 -19.36 25.43
N ILE A 134 7.07 -18.23 26.03
CA ILE A 134 8.47 -17.81 26.17
C ILE A 134 9.28 -18.85 26.94
N ASN A 135 8.72 -19.44 28.00
CA ASN A 135 9.38 -20.50 28.76
C ASN A 135 9.54 -21.79 27.94
N HIS A 136 8.57 -22.15 27.09
CA HIS A 136 8.70 -23.29 26.18
C HIS A 136 9.79 -23.05 25.13
N TRP A 137 9.88 -21.85 24.55
CA TRP A 137 10.97 -21.47 23.64
C TRP A 137 12.36 -21.66 24.26
N LYS A 138 12.53 -21.26 25.52
CA LYS A 138 13.79 -21.46 26.27
C LYS A 138 14.11 -22.92 26.54
N GLN A 139 13.10 -23.78 26.69
CA GLN A 139 13.28 -25.22 26.86
C GLN A 139 13.61 -25.91 25.53
N LEU A 140 13.02 -25.45 24.43
CA LEU A 140 13.23 -26.01 23.09
C LEU A 140 14.66 -25.81 22.61
N ILE A 141 15.26 -24.64 22.89
CA ILE A 141 16.64 -24.33 22.52
C ILE A 141 17.39 -23.75 23.73
N PRO A 142 17.85 -24.60 24.67
CA PRO A 142 18.43 -24.14 25.94
C PRO A 142 19.78 -23.42 25.76
N ASP A 143 20.52 -23.74 24.70
CA ASP A 143 21.82 -23.13 24.40
C ASP A 143 21.70 -21.77 23.70
N ALA A 144 20.49 -21.37 23.27
CA ALA A 144 20.27 -20.09 22.60
C ALA A 144 20.01 -18.95 23.59
N LYS A 145 20.54 -17.78 23.26
CA LYS A 145 20.24 -16.54 23.98
C LYS A 145 18.89 -15.98 23.52
N SER A 146 17.83 -16.38 24.21
CA SER A 146 16.47 -15.85 23.99
C SER A 146 16.30 -14.45 24.61
N VAL A 147 15.70 -13.52 23.87
CA VAL A 147 15.31 -12.19 24.36
C VAL A 147 13.82 -11.96 24.06
N ASP A 148 13.09 -11.55 25.09
CA ASP A 148 11.71 -11.07 24.96
C ASP A 148 11.73 -9.63 24.41
N LEU A 149 11.16 -9.44 23.23
CA LEU A 149 11.13 -8.18 22.52
C LEU A 149 9.86 -7.41 22.91
N HIS A 150 10.06 -6.38 23.74
CA HIS A 150 8.96 -5.51 24.16
C HIS A 150 8.64 -4.45 23.09
N LEU A 151 7.40 -4.46 22.59
CA LEU A 151 6.85 -3.46 21.68
C LEU A 151 5.70 -2.70 22.35
N ASP A 152 5.84 -1.38 22.47
CA ASP A 152 4.75 -0.51 22.91
C ASP A 152 3.58 -0.61 21.92
N HIS A 153 2.35 -0.73 22.40
CA HIS A 153 1.19 -0.82 21.51
C HIS A 153 0.90 0.52 20.80
N ALA A 154 0.43 0.44 19.55
CA ALA A 154 -0.11 1.59 18.84
C ALA A 154 -1.20 2.29 19.66
N ALA A 155 -1.33 3.62 19.56
CA ALA A 155 -2.38 4.32 20.29
C ALA A 155 -3.78 3.82 19.92
N LYS A 156 -4.73 3.89 20.86
CA LYS A 156 -6.10 3.34 20.67
C LYS A 156 -6.90 4.04 19.58
N ASN A 157 -6.55 5.29 19.27
CA ASN A 157 -7.15 6.08 18.20
C ASN A 157 -6.55 5.81 16.81
N VAL A 158 -5.46 5.02 16.72
CA VAL A 158 -4.89 4.62 15.43
C VAL A 158 -5.75 3.51 14.85
N THR A 159 -6.49 3.85 13.80
CA THR A 159 -7.30 2.95 12.98
C THR A 159 -6.63 2.74 11.63
N TRP A 160 -7.11 1.75 10.86
CA TRP A 160 -6.65 1.55 9.49
C TRP A 160 -6.83 2.80 8.64
N ASP A 161 -8.00 3.45 8.73
CA ASP A 161 -8.32 4.66 7.98
C ASP A 161 -7.48 5.88 8.41
N SER A 162 -6.95 5.88 9.64
CA SER A 162 -6.02 6.93 10.08
C SER A 162 -4.62 6.76 9.49
N LEU A 163 -4.21 5.52 9.20
CA LEU A 163 -2.95 5.24 8.50
C LEU A 163 -3.13 5.40 6.98
N TYR A 164 -4.24 4.92 6.44
CA TYR A 164 -4.53 4.95 5.00
C TYR A 164 -5.80 5.76 4.72
N PRO A 165 -5.77 7.10 4.88
CA PRO A 165 -6.89 7.95 4.49
C PRO A 165 -7.15 7.87 2.98
N GLU A 166 -8.42 8.00 2.61
CA GLU A 166 -8.88 8.00 1.20
C GLU A 166 -8.33 9.20 0.42
N TRP A 167 -8.16 10.34 1.08
CA TRP A 167 -7.65 11.56 0.46
C TRP A 167 -6.61 12.22 1.36
N ILE A 168 -5.56 12.72 0.73
CA ILE A 168 -4.54 13.57 1.35
C ILE A 168 -4.38 14.81 0.49
N ASP A 169 -4.10 15.94 1.14
CA ASP A 169 -3.72 17.17 0.46
C ASP A 169 -2.24 17.07 0.05
N GLU A 170 -1.97 16.44 -1.10
CA GLU A 170 -0.58 16.23 -1.59
C GLU A 170 0.18 17.55 -1.79
N GLU A 171 -0.54 18.64 -2.05
CA GLU A 171 0.01 19.98 -2.28
C GLU A 171 0.06 20.82 -0.99
N GLU A 172 -0.48 20.29 0.13
CA GLU A 172 -0.60 20.96 1.43
C GLU A 172 -1.22 22.37 1.33
N GLU A 173 -2.18 22.58 0.42
CA GLU A 173 -2.79 23.90 0.17
C GLU A 173 -3.73 24.34 1.32
N SER A 174 -4.29 23.39 2.05
CA SER A 174 -5.36 23.61 3.04
C SER A 174 -5.01 23.13 4.46
N GLU A 175 -4.66 21.85 4.62
CA GLU A 175 -4.32 21.25 5.92
C GLU A 175 -3.15 20.25 5.76
N ALA A 176 -2.11 20.39 6.58
CA ALA A 176 -1.03 19.41 6.61
C ALA A 176 -1.54 18.05 7.15
N PRO A 177 -1.27 16.93 6.47
CA PRO A 177 -1.75 15.63 6.89
C PRO A 177 -1.15 15.24 8.26
N ILE A 178 -2.01 14.80 9.18
CA ILE A 178 -1.55 14.27 10.48
C ILE A 178 -1.25 12.79 10.31
N CYS A 179 0.04 12.45 10.27
CA CYS A 179 0.47 11.06 10.24
C CYS A 179 0.55 10.43 11.63
N PRO A 180 -0.24 9.38 11.94
CA PRO A 180 -0.06 8.63 13.17
C PRO A 180 1.27 7.87 13.11
N SER A 181 2.07 7.98 14.17
CA SER A 181 3.28 7.17 14.29
C SER A 181 2.99 5.85 14.99
N LEU A 182 3.64 4.78 14.52
CA LEU A 182 3.67 3.51 15.21
C LEU A 182 4.94 3.42 16.08
N PRO A 183 4.83 2.96 17.34
CA PRO A 183 6.02 2.72 18.16
C PRO A 183 7.02 1.79 17.47
N LYS A 184 8.31 1.88 17.80
CA LYS A 184 9.34 1.04 17.19
C LYS A 184 10.02 0.16 18.23
N LEU A 185 10.40 -1.05 17.82
CA LEU A 185 11.25 -1.92 18.64
C LEU A 185 12.62 -1.29 18.83
N ARG A 186 13.13 -1.38 20.06
CA ARG A 186 14.53 -1.04 20.35
C ARG A 186 15.40 -2.28 20.09
N PRO A 187 16.50 -2.17 19.31
CA PRO A 187 17.41 -3.28 19.10
C PRO A 187 17.96 -3.79 20.45
N PRO A 188 17.96 -5.10 20.72
CA PRO A 188 18.31 -5.64 22.05
C PRO A 188 19.81 -5.62 22.37
N GLY A 189 20.64 -4.99 21.53
CA GLY A 189 22.10 -4.95 21.69
C GLY A 189 22.81 -6.29 21.50
N ILE A 190 22.06 -7.35 21.17
CA ILE A 190 22.57 -8.67 20.83
C ILE A 190 22.28 -8.97 19.36
N ARG A 191 23.13 -9.78 18.73
CA ARG A 191 22.82 -10.36 17.43
C ARG A 191 21.63 -11.31 17.58
N LEU A 192 20.69 -11.24 16.65
CA LEU A 192 19.61 -12.20 16.49
C LEU A 192 19.78 -12.93 15.17
N ASP A 193 19.65 -14.25 15.20
CA ASP A 193 19.65 -15.13 14.03
C ASP A 193 18.21 -15.53 13.65
N LEU A 194 17.30 -15.53 14.64
CA LEU A 194 15.88 -15.79 14.47
C LEU A 194 15.06 -14.72 15.22
N ILE A 195 14.06 -14.15 14.55
CA ILE A 195 13.02 -13.35 15.19
C ILE A 195 11.70 -14.09 14.99
N ALA A 196 11.18 -14.67 16.07
CA ALA A 196 9.87 -15.30 16.09
C ALA A 196 8.82 -14.26 16.50
N VAL A 197 7.68 -14.27 15.80
CA VAL A 197 6.58 -13.33 16.01
C VAL A 197 5.26 -14.08 16.00
N LYS A 198 4.49 -13.96 17.07
CA LYS A 198 3.12 -14.48 17.10
C LYS A 198 2.16 -13.40 16.63
N LEU A 199 1.47 -13.61 15.50
CA LEU A 199 0.57 -12.59 14.95
C LEU A 199 -0.89 -12.86 15.31
N PRO A 200 -1.68 -11.82 15.62
CA PRO A 200 -3.13 -11.93 15.68
C PRO A 200 -3.68 -12.24 14.28
N CYS A 201 -4.74 -13.04 14.24
CA CYS A 201 -5.50 -13.38 13.04
C CYS A 201 -6.96 -13.47 13.47
N ARG A 202 -7.71 -12.38 13.26
CA ARG A 202 -9.14 -12.31 13.57
C ARG A 202 -9.89 -12.95 12.41
N ASN A 203 -10.85 -13.83 12.69
CA ASN A 203 -11.66 -14.49 11.65
C ASN A 203 -12.70 -13.54 10.99
N GLU A 204 -12.40 -12.24 10.96
CA GLU A 204 -13.24 -11.21 10.35
C GLU A 204 -12.78 -10.97 8.91
N GLY A 205 -13.69 -10.55 8.02
CA GLY A 205 -13.38 -10.30 6.61
C GLY A 205 -12.27 -9.26 6.34
N ASN A 206 -11.88 -8.49 7.37
CA ASN A 206 -10.85 -7.44 7.28
C ASN A 206 -9.54 -7.79 8.02
N TRP A 207 -9.21 -9.07 8.21
CA TRP A 207 -7.97 -9.47 8.89
C TRP A 207 -6.70 -8.90 8.26
N SER A 208 -6.71 -8.60 6.96
CA SER A 208 -5.61 -7.96 6.22
C SER A 208 -5.45 -6.48 6.56
N ARG A 209 -6.51 -5.83 7.05
CA ARG A 209 -6.57 -4.42 7.44
C ARG A 209 -6.53 -4.25 8.96
N ASP A 210 -5.69 -5.04 9.63
CA ASP A 210 -5.51 -5.01 11.08
C ASP A 210 -4.23 -4.25 11.48
N VAL A 211 -4.40 -3.17 12.26
CA VAL A 211 -3.31 -2.28 12.68
C VAL A 211 -2.27 -3.02 13.55
N ALA A 212 -2.69 -3.88 14.47
CA ALA A 212 -1.76 -4.58 15.36
C ALA A 212 -0.94 -5.61 14.60
N ARG A 213 -1.58 -6.33 13.67
CA ARG A 213 -0.93 -7.28 12.77
C ARG A 213 0.07 -6.57 11.85
N LEU A 214 -0.30 -5.44 11.26
CA LEU A 214 0.62 -4.63 10.44
C LEU A 214 1.80 -4.15 11.29
N HIS A 215 1.53 -3.61 12.48
CA HIS A 215 2.54 -3.06 13.37
C HIS A 215 3.58 -4.10 13.81
N LEU A 216 3.15 -5.31 14.22
CA LEU A 216 4.07 -6.39 14.60
C LEU A 216 4.99 -6.81 13.45
N GLN A 217 4.45 -6.86 12.23
CA GLN A 217 5.23 -7.22 11.04
C GLN A 217 6.22 -6.13 10.64
N LEU A 218 5.82 -4.87 10.69
CA LEU A 218 6.71 -3.73 10.47
C LEU A 218 7.82 -3.68 11.53
N ALA A 219 7.48 -3.89 12.80
CA ALA A 219 8.46 -3.90 13.89
C ALA A 219 9.49 -5.03 13.71
N ALA A 220 9.06 -6.22 13.30
CA ALA A 220 9.94 -7.34 13.00
C ALA A 220 10.82 -7.06 11.76
N ALA A 221 10.25 -6.47 10.71
CA ALA A 221 10.98 -6.08 9.50
C ALA A 221 12.05 -5.02 9.80
N ASP A 222 11.69 -3.95 10.53
CA ASP A 222 12.59 -2.89 10.97
C ASP A 222 13.73 -3.45 11.82
N LEU A 223 13.43 -4.34 12.76
CA LEU A 223 14.43 -4.97 13.62
C LEU A 223 15.39 -5.84 12.78
N ALA A 224 14.88 -6.68 11.88
CA ALA A 224 15.70 -7.49 10.99
C ALA A 224 16.60 -6.60 10.09
N ALA A 225 16.03 -5.55 9.49
CA ALA A 225 16.75 -4.63 8.62
C ALA A 225 17.79 -3.77 9.36
N SER A 226 17.62 -3.56 10.67
CA SER A 226 18.55 -2.81 11.51
C SER A 226 19.91 -3.50 11.69
N PHE A 227 19.94 -4.83 11.57
CA PHE A 227 21.18 -5.59 11.66
C PHE A 227 22.04 -5.35 10.43
N LYS A 228 23.29 -4.92 10.66
CA LYS A 228 24.30 -4.67 9.62
C LYS A 228 25.31 -5.82 9.67
N GLY A 229 25.20 -6.76 8.74
CA GLY A 229 26.11 -7.91 8.66
C GLY A 229 25.85 -8.76 7.42
N LEU A 230 26.82 -9.62 7.08
CA LEU A 230 26.73 -10.61 6.00
C LEU A 230 26.06 -11.92 6.47
N TYR A 231 25.41 -11.93 7.63
CA TYR A 231 24.76 -13.10 8.17
C TYR A 231 23.25 -13.06 7.89
N PRO A 232 22.60 -14.21 7.67
CA PRO A 232 21.17 -14.26 7.49
C PRO A 232 20.44 -14.05 8.82
N VAL A 233 19.32 -13.34 8.79
CA VAL A 233 18.35 -13.28 9.89
C VAL A 233 17.08 -13.94 9.40
N HIS A 234 16.56 -14.90 10.16
CA HIS A 234 15.32 -15.59 9.84
C HIS A 234 14.15 -14.94 10.58
N LEU A 235 13.00 -14.86 9.91
CA LEU A 235 11.74 -14.38 10.49
C LEU A 235 10.76 -15.54 10.54
N LEU A 236 10.28 -15.87 11.74
CA LEU A 236 9.28 -16.93 11.94
C LEU A 236 7.96 -16.30 12.38
N PHE A 237 6.93 -16.39 11.54
CA PHE A 237 5.59 -15.94 11.88
C PHE A 237 4.70 -17.11 12.27
N ILE A 238 4.06 -17.02 13.44
CA ILE A 238 3.11 -18.03 13.92
C ILE A 238 1.72 -17.46 13.82
N THR A 239 0.99 -17.88 12.79
CA THR A 239 -0.31 -17.31 12.44
C THR A 239 -1.08 -18.14 11.41
N LYS A 240 -2.42 -18.13 11.52
CA LYS A 240 -3.33 -18.75 10.53
C LYS A 240 -3.46 -17.90 9.27
N CYS A 241 -3.39 -16.58 9.42
CA CYS A 241 -3.55 -15.61 8.35
C CYS A 241 -2.22 -15.44 7.61
N PHE A 242 -2.26 -15.15 6.31
CA PHE A 242 -1.07 -14.97 5.49
C PHE A 242 -0.22 -13.75 5.94
N PRO A 243 1.11 -13.89 6.17
CA PRO A 243 2.01 -12.75 6.43
C PRO A 243 2.04 -11.78 5.25
N GLN A 244 2.28 -10.48 5.48
CA GLN A 244 2.09 -9.44 4.47
C GLN A 244 3.00 -9.67 3.24
N PRO A 245 2.46 -10.01 2.05
CA PRO A 245 3.26 -10.39 0.89
C PRO A 245 4.16 -9.27 0.37
N SER A 246 3.77 -8.01 0.57
CA SER A 246 4.59 -6.86 0.18
C SER A 246 5.88 -6.73 1.01
N LEU A 247 5.86 -7.17 2.27
CA LEU A 247 7.05 -7.21 3.13
C LEU A 247 7.81 -8.52 2.99
N PHE A 248 7.10 -9.65 3.05
CA PHE A 248 7.68 -11.00 3.08
C PHE A 248 7.24 -11.76 1.85
N SER A 249 8.10 -11.75 0.83
CA SER A 249 7.75 -12.31 -0.47
C SER A 249 7.80 -13.85 -0.44
N CYS A 250 7.05 -14.48 -1.34
CA CYS A 250 7.06 -15.93 -1.51
C CYS A 250 8.46 -16.47 -1.89
N LYS A 251 9.31 -15.63 -2.52
CA LYS A 251 10.70 -15.97 -2.88
C LYS A 251 11.59 -16.17 -1.66
N GLU A 252 11.24 -15.54 -0.54
CA GLU A 252 12.00 -15.55 0.71
C GLU A 252 11.46 -16.60 1.70
N LEU A 253 10.36 -17.28 1.37
CA LEU A 253 9.79 -18.34 2.21
C LEU A 253 10.68 -19.59 2.13
N VAL A 254 11.21 -20.00 3.28
CA VAL A 254 12.08 -21.17 3.43
C VAL A 254 11.27 -22.43 3.70
N SER A 255 10.32 -22.35 4.62
CA SER A 255 9.47 -23.47 5.00
C SER A 255 8.15 -22.99 5.58
N ARG A 256 7.11 -23.80 5.43
CA ARG A 256 5.82 -23.62 6.09
C ARG A 256 5.31 -24.96 6.58
N GLU A 257 5.15 -25.10 7.89
CA GLU A 257 4.48 -26.24 8.53
C GLU A 257 3.27 -25.69 9.29
N GLY A 258 2.07 -26.14 8.91
CA GLY A 258 0.82 -25.65 9.49
C GLY A 258 0.71 -24.11 9.49
N ASN A 259 0.75 -23.54 10.69
CA ASN A 259 0.64 -22.10 10.95
C ASN A 259 2.00 -21.40 11.18
N SER A 260 3.10 -22.10 10.96
CA SER A 260 4.47 -21.63 11.18
C SER A 260 5.12 -21.29 9.83
N TRP A 261 5.41 -20.00 9.62
CA TRP A 261 5.94 -19.48 8.37
C TRP A 261 7.36 -18.95 8.56
N LEU A 262 8.35 -19.61 7.95
CA LEU A 262 9.75 -19.24 8.07
C LEU A 262 10.25 -18.53 6.82
N TYR A 263 10.73 -17.31 6.99
CA TYR A 263 11.31 -16.50 5.93
C TYR A 263 12.79 -16.24 6.17
N LYS A 264 13.54 -16.13 5.07
CA LYS A 264 14.92 -15.65 5.02
C LYS A 264 14.96 -14.44 4.09
N PRO A 265 14.63 -13.24 4.59
CA PRO A 265 14.55 -12.03 3.76
C PRO A 265 15.93 -11.55 3.29
N ASP A 266 15.96 -10.88 2.14
CA ASP A 266 17.10 -10.05 1.76
C ASP A 266 17.09 -8.78 2.62
N LEU A 267 18.07 -8.64 3.52
CA LEU A 267 18.12 -7.52 4.46
C LEU A 267 18.29 -6.15 3.78
N ASN A 268 18.84 -6.09 2.57
CA ASN A 268 18.96 -4.83 1.83
C ASN A 268 17.63 -4.45 1.19
N ALA A 269 16.95 -5.40 0.55
CA ALA A 269 15.61 -5.18 0.00
C ALA A 269 14.60 -4.84 1.11
N LEU A 270 14.64 -5.57 2.22
CA LEU A 270 13.79 -5.31 3.38
C LEU A 270 14.06 -3.94 3.98
N ARG A 271 15.32 -3.49 4.03
CA ARG A 271 15.69 -2.14 4.50
C ARG A 271 15.14 -1.04 3.59
N GLN A 272 15.12 -1.25 2.27
CA GLN A 272 14.50 -0.28 1.34
C GLN A 272 12.99 -0.21 1.57
N LYS A 273 12.33 -1.36 1.76
CA LYS A 273 10.88 -1.42 2.07
C LYS A 273 10.55 -0.76 3.41
N ALA A 274 11.36 -1.00 4.44
CA ALA A 274 11.22 -0.42 5.78
C ALA A 274 11.43 1.11 5.84
N GLN A 275 12.08 1.69 4.82
CA GLN A 275 12.25 3.14 4.71
C GLN A 275 11.03 3.84 4.09
N LEU A 276 10.12 3.10 3.46
CA LEU A 276 8.90 3.67 2.93
C LEU A 276 7.97 4.09 4.08
N PRO A 277 7.25 5.21 3.93
CA PRO A 277 6.30 5.64 4.93
C PRO A 277 5.19 4.60 5.13
N VAL A 278 4.72 4.51 6.37
CA VAL A 278 3.60 3.65 6.73
C VAL A 278 2.32 4.47 6.60
N GLY A 279 1.44 4.06 5.70
CA GLY A 279 0.20 4.77 5.44
C GLY A 279 0.25 5.63 4.17
N SER A 280 -0.88 6.24 3.82
CA SER A 280 -0.97 7.21 2.72
C SER A 280 -0.81 8.66 3.18
N CYS A 281 -0.78 8.94 4.48
CA CYS A 281 -0.64 10.30 5.00
C CYS A 281 0.72 10.98 4.67
N GLU A 282 1.74 10.19 4.33
CA GLU A 282 3.06 10.66 3.89
C GLU A 282 3.34 10.08 2.50
N LEU A 283 3.83 10.93 1.59
CA LEU A 283 4.12 10.52 0.22
C LEU A 283 5.29 9.53 0.20
N ALA A 284 5.09 8.38 -0.44
CA ALA A 284 6.16 7.40 -0.66
C ALA A 284 7.32 7.95 -1.51
N LEU A 285 7.05 8.98 -2.33
CA LEU A 285 8.05 9.69 -3.12
C LEU A 285 7.86 11.20 -2.94
N PRO A 286 8.90 11.96 -2.55
CA PRO A 286 8.79 13.41 -2.44
C PRO A 286 8.59 14.03 -3.83
N PHE A 287 7.72 15.04 -3.92
CA PHE A 287 7.47 15.82 -5.15
C PHE A 287 8.75 16.44 -5.75
N ARG A 288 9.79 16.59 -4.93
CA ARG A 288 11.14 17.01 -5.35
C ARG A 288 12.04 15.79 -5.43
N GLY A 289 12.08 15.21 -6.62
CA GLY A 289 12.90 14.04 -6.94
C GLY A 289 14.33 14.17 -6.43
N SER A 290 14.67 13.32 -5.47
CA SER A 290 16.05 12.96 -5.17
C SER A 290 16.10 11.51 -4.70
N ASP A 291 16.91 10.75 -5.44
CA ASP A 291 17.65 9.57 -5.02
C ASP A 291 16.86 8.34 -4.54
N LEU A 292 15.89 7.87 -5.32
CA LEU A 292 15.84 6.42 -5.53
C LEU A 292 17.15 6.06 -6.23
N VAL A 293 18.11 5.55 -5.46
CA VAL A 293 19.41 5.11 -5.98
C VAL A 293 19.13 4.00 -6.99
N TYR A 294 19.08 4.37 -8.26
CA TYR A 294 19.00 3.44 -9.36
C TYR A 294 20.29 2.63 -9.34
N SER A 295 20.22 1.42 -8.78
CA SER A 295 21.34 0.50 -8.85
C SER A 295 21.55 0.19 -10.33
N LYS A 296 22.68 0.63 -10.87
CA LYS A 296 23.08 0.44 -12.26
C LYS A 296 23.48 -1.02 -12.56
N ASN A 297 22.96 -1.96 -11.77
CA ASN A 297 23.06 -3.38 -12.07
C ASN A 297 22.22 -3.67 -13.31
N MET A 298 22.70 -4.58 -14.15
CA MET A 298 21.96 -5.04 -15.32
C MET A 298 20.79 -5.93 -14.87
N HIS A 299 19.73 -5.31 -14.35
CA HIS A 299 18.49 -5.99 -14.03
C HIS A 299 17.72 -6.33 -15.31
N ARG A 300 17.16 -7.54 -15.37
CA ARG A 300 16.27 -7.95 -16.47
C ARG A 300 14.93 -7.28 -16.26
N GLU A 301 14.71 -6.17 -16.94
CA GLU A 301 13.56 -5.30 -16.74
C GLU A 301 12.73 -5.16 -18.02
N ALA A 302 11.40 -5.16 -17.88
CA ALA A 302 10.49 -4.96 -19.00
C ALA A 302 9.27 -4.13 -18.63
N TYR A 303 8.73 -3.42 -19.61
CA TYR A 303 7.33 -3.03 -19.59
C TYR A 303 6.49 -4.21 -20.05
N ALA A 304 5.44 -4.51 -19.30
CA ALA A 304 4.51 -5.59 -19.59
C ALA A 304 3.12 -5.05 -19.89
N THR A 305 2.42 -5.68 -20.83
CA THR A 305 0.97 -5.47 -21.00
C THR A 305 0.27 -6.80 -21.29
N ILE A 306 -1.06 -6.83 -21.22
CA ILE A 306 -1.86 -8.02 -21.44
C ILE A 306 -3.12 -7.71 -22.24
N LEU A 307 -3.38 -8.51 -23.27
CA LEU A 307 -4.62 -8.48 -24.03
C LEU A 307 -5.50 -9.66 -23.59
N HIS A 308 -6.56 -9.36 -22.84
CA HIS A 308 -7.53 -10.35 -22.33
C HIS A 308 -8.89 -10.29 -23.06
N SER A 309 -9.08 -9.27 -23.90
CA SER A 309 -10.29 -8.96 -24.66
C SER A 309 -9.93 -8.71 -26.12
N ALA A 310 -10.92 -8.83 -27.01
CA ALA A 310 -10.84 -8.78 -28.47
C ALA A 310 -9.77 -7.85 -29.09
N ASP A 311 -9.41 -8.16 -30.33
CA ASP A 311 -8.54 -7.41 -31.26
C ASP A 311 -8.55 -5.87 -31.17
N VAL A 312 -9.66 -5.26 -30.74
CA VAL A 312 -9.81 -3.82 -30.47
C VAL A 312 -8.67 -3.23 -29.62
N TYR A 313 -8.11 -3.98 -28.66
CA TYR A 313 -7.02 -3.48 -27.80
C TYR A 313 -5.62 -3.58 -28.42
N VAL A 314 -5.47 -4.22 -29.59
CA VAL A 314 -4.17 -4.34 -30.28
C VAL A 314 -3.63 -2.96 -30.64
N CYS A 315 -4.49 -2.07 -31.14
CA CYS A 315 -4.11 -0.68 -31.44
C CYS A 315 -3.64 0.07 -30.18
N GLY A 316 -4.30 -0.15 -29.05
CA GLY A 316 -3.92 0.41 -27.75
C GLY A 316 -2.53 -0.05 -27.32
N ALA A 317 -2.27 -1.37 -27.38
CA ALA A 317 -0.95 -1.92 -27.07
C ALA A 317 0.15 -1.41 -28.02
N ILE A 318 -0.13 -1.25 -29.31
CA ILE A 318 0.81 -0.65 -30.26
C ILE A 318 1.10 0.80 -29.87
N ALA A 319 0.07 1.60 -29.57
CA ALA A 319 0.23 2.98 -29.12
C ALA A 319 1.04 3.07 -27.82
N ALA A 320 0.77 2.19 -26.85
CA ALA A 320 1.52 2.10 -25.61
C ALA A 320 3.01 1.82 -25.86
N ALA A 321 3.36 0.82 -26.68
CA ALA A 321 4.74 0.54 -27.06
C ALA A 321 5.44 1.75 -27.68
N GLN A 322 4.80 2.40 -28.65
CA GLN A 322 5.36 3.57 -29.30
C GLN A 322 5.58 4.71 -28.30
N SER A 323 4.61 4.97 -27.42
CA SER A 323 4.74 6.00 -26.39
C SER A 323 5.89 5.69 -25.40
N ILE A 324 6.10 4.42 -25.06
CA ILE A 324 7.20 3.99 -24.20
C ILE A 324 8.56 4.27 -24.86
N ARG A 325 8.68 3.96 -26.16
CA ARG A 325 9.90 4.26 -26.91
C ARG A 325 10.10 5.75 -27.11
N MET A 326 9.05 6.50 -27.41
CA MET A 326 9.10 7.95 -27.60
C MET A 326 9.47 8.69 -26.32
N SER A 327 9.15 8.15 -25.14
CA SER A 327 9.61 8.70 -23.87
C SER A 327 11.09 8.40 -23.59
N GLY A 328 11.78 7.65 -24.45
CA GLY A 328 13.20 7.33 -24.35
C GLY A 328 13.54 6.06 -23.57
N SER A 329 12.56 5.22 -23.21
CA SER A 329 12.86 3.96 -22.53
C SER A 329 13.45 2.92 -23.48
N THR A 330 14.48 2.23 -23.01
CA THR A 330 15.19 1.16 -23.75
C THR A 330 14.89 -0.24 -23.22
N ARG A 331 14.03 -0.35 -22.20
CA ARG A 331 13.66 -1.63 -21.57
C ARG A 331 12.95 -2.56 -22.54
N ASP A 332 12.92 -3.83 -22.22
CA ASP A 332 12.15 -4.79 -23.00
C ASP A 332 10.65 -4.44 -22.98
N LEU A 333 9.95 -4.79 -24.05
CA LEU A 333 8.49 -4.72 -24.12
C LEU A 333 8.00 -6.16 -24.23
N VAL A 334 7.20 -6.63 -23.28
CA VAL A 334 6.60 -7.96 -23.29
C VAL A 334 5.08 -7.87 -23.25
N ILE A 335 4.40 -8.62 -24.12
CA ILE A 335 2.94 -8.66 -24.17
C ILE A 335 2.43 -10.08 -23.95
N LEU A 336 1.49 -10.21 -23.02
CA LEU A 336 0.77 -11.45 -22.79
C LEU A 336 -0.49 -11.46 -23.68
N VAL A 337 -0.65 -12.49 -24.49
CA VAL A 337 -1.81 -12.66 -25.39
C VAL A 337 -2.33 -14.10 -25.32
N ASP A 338 -3.60 -14.32 -25.57
CA ASP A 338 -4.14 -15.67 -25.72
C ASP A 338 -4.22 -16.11 -27.20
N GLU A 339 -4.72 -17.31 -27.44
CA GLU A 339 -4.88 -17.87 -28.78
C GLU A 339 -5.94 -17.15 -29.64
N THR A 340 -6.76 -16.27 -29.06
CA THR A 340 -7.79 -15.52 -29.80
C THR A 340 -7.21 -14.38 -30.64
N ILE A 341 -5.99 -13.92 -30.31
CA ILE A 341 -5.29 -12.88 -31.08
C ILE A 341 -4.71 -13.49 -32.36
N SER A 342 -5.25 -13.04 -33.50
CA SER A 342 -4.89 -13.52 -34.84
C SER A 342 -3.41 -13.30 -35.18
N ALA A 343 -2.89 -14.09 -36.12
CA ALA A 343 -1.52 -13.93 -36.62
C ALA A 343 -1.25 -12.52 -37.18
N TYR A 344 -2.24 -11.91 -37.86
CA TYR A 344 -2.13 -10.53 -38.35
C TYR A 344 -1.90 -9.53 -37.22
N HIS A 345 -2.66 -9.63 -36.12
CA HIS A 345 -2.49 -8.77 -34.97
C HIS A 345 -1.18 -9.03 -34.23
N ARG A 346 -0.74 -10.29 -34.14
CA ARG A 346 0.56 -10.66 -33.57
C ARG A 346 1.71 -10.03 -34.36
N SER A 347 1.70 -10.10 -35.68
CA SER A 347 2.72 -9.45 -36.52
C SER A 347 2.75 -7.93 -36.29
N GLY A 348 1.60 -7.28 -36.10
CA GLY A 348 1.53 -5.86 -35.78
C GLY A 348 2.13 -5.51 -34.42
N LEU A 349 1.89 -6.33 -33.39
CA LEU A 349 2.48 -6.18 -32.06
C LEU A 349 4.00 -6.37 -32.09
N GLU A 350 4.49 -7.40 -32.80
CA GLU A 350 5.93 -7.65 -32.98
C GLU A 350 6.61 -6.48 -33.71
N ALA A 351 5.99 -5.96 -34.77
CA ALA A 351 6.48 -4.79 -35.49
C ALA A 351 6.54 -3.53 -34.61
N ALA A 352 5.65 -3.40 -33.62
CA ALA A 352 5.70 -2.32 -32.63
C ALA A 352 6.79 -2.53 -31.57
N GLY A 353 7.44 -3.70 -31.55
CA GLY A 353 8.54 -4.03 -30.64
C GLY A 353 8.14 -4.91 -29.45
N TRP A 354 6.90 -5.41 -29.38
CA TRP A 354 6.47 -6.32 -28.32
C TRP A 354 7.04 -7.73 -28.52
N LYS A 355 7.62 -8.30 -27.46
CA LYS A 355 7.89 -9.73 -27.34
C LYS A 355 6.62 -10.45 -26.92
N ILE A 356 6.07 -11.28 -27.79
CA ILE A 356 4.81 -11.97 -27.54
C ILE A 356 5.02 -13.20 -26.66
N LYS A 357 4.23 -13.31 -25.60
CA LYS A 357 4.11 -14.51 -24.76
C LYS A 357 2.65 -14.99 -24.79
N THR A 358 2.44 -16.19 -25.32
CA THR A 358 1.10 -16.80 -25.34
C THR A 358 0.74 -17.34 -23.96
N ILE A 359 -0.45 -17.03 -23.46
CA ILE A 359 -0.96 -17.43 -22.14
C ILE A 359 -2.34 -18.07 -22.26
N GLN A 360 -2.68 -18.88 -21.25
CA GLN A 360 -4.06 -19.30 -21.01
C GLN A 360 -4.75 -18.27 -20.10
N ARG A 361 -5.90 -17.76 -20.55
CA ARG A 361 -6.70 -16.82 -19.76
C ARG A 361 -7.16 -17.43 -18.45
N ILE A 362 -7.25 -16.59 -17.42
CA ILE A 362 -7.77 -16.94 -16.10
C ILE A 362 -9.10 -16.22 -15.94
N ARG A 363 -10.16 -17.01 -15.73
CA ARG A 363 -11.51 -16.48 -15.50
C ARG A 363 -11.61 -15.97 -14.07
N ASN A 364 -12.19 -14.80 -13.88
CA ASN A 364 -12.62 -14.36 -12.56
C ASN A 364 -13.80 -15.23 -12.09
N PRO A 365 -13.68 -16.00 -11.00
CA PRO A 365 -14.76 -16.84 -10.49
C PRO A 365 -15.99 -16.03 -10.07
N LYS A 366 -15.81 -14.76 -9.70
CA LYS A 366 -16.88 -13.84 -9.27
C LYS A 366 -17.50 -13.04 -10.41
N ALA A 367 -16.97 -13.13 -11.64
CA ALA A 367 -17.52 -12.39 -12.78
C ALA A 367 -18.74 -13.09 -13.40
N GLU A 368 -19.73 -12.29 -13.76
CA GLU A 368 -20.83 -12.72 -14.63
C GLU A 368 -20.28 -13.19 -15.98
N LYS A 369 -20.98 -14.14 -16.60
CA LYS A 369 -20.59 -14.67 -17.91
C LYS A 369 -20.67 -13.56 -18.97
N ASP A 370 -19.67 -13.49 -19.85
CA ASP A 370 -19.57 -12.52 -20.93
C ASP A 370 -19.43 -11.05 -20.46
N ALA A 371 -19.20 -10.84 -19.16
CA ALA A 371 -18.92 -9.52 -18.63
C ALA A 371 -17.52 -9.05 -19.08
N TYR A 372 -17.35 -7.73 -19.21
CA TYR A 372 -16.08 -7.13 -19.65
C TYR A 372 -14.89 -7.49 -18.75
N ASN A 373 -15.17 -7.83 -17.48
CA ASN A 373 -14.22 -8.19 -16.45
C ASN A 373 -14.05 -9.71 -16.29
N GLU A 374 -14.65 -10.54 -17.14
CA GLU A 374 -14.62 -12.00 -16.99
C GLU A 374 -13.19 -12.58 -16.99
N TRP A 375 -12.28 -11.97 -17.74
CA TRP A 375 -10.92 -12.49 -17.96
C TRP A 375 -9.80 -11.64 -17.35
N ASN A 376 -10.18 -10.66 -16.53
CA ASN A 376 -9.25 -9.71 -15.88
C ASN A 376 -8.19 -10.40 -14.99
N TYR A 377 -8.52 -11.55 -14.37
CA TYR A 377 -7.60 -12.32 -13.51
C TYR A 377 -6.44 -12.91 -14.31
N SER A 378 -6.50 -12.86 -15.65
CA SER A 378 -5.36 -13.14 -16.51
C SER A 378 -4.17 -12.21 -16.20
N LYS A 379 -4.37 -11.03 -15.57
CA LYS A 379 -3.28 -10.20 -15.04
C LYS A 379 -2.38 -10.96 -14.06
N PHE A 380 -2.85 -12.00 -13.36
CA PHE A 380 -1.98 -12.82 -12.49
C PHE A 380 -0.86 -13.52 -13.27
N ARG A 381 -1.02 -13.73 -14.58
CA ARG A 381 0.04 -14.27 -15.45
C ARG A 381 1.29 -13.38 -15.50
N LEU A 382 1.19 -12.11 -15.11
CA LEU A 382 2.35 -11.21 -14.97
C LEU A 382 3.41 -11.77 -14.02
N TRP A 383 3.00 -12.46 -12.94
CA TRP A 383 3.94 -13.10 -12.01
C TRP A 383 4.69 -14.29 -12.62
N GLN A 384 4.27 -14.81 -13.78
CA GLN A 384 4.97 -15.90 -14.46
C GLN A 384 6.05 -15.41 -15.45
N LEU A 385 6.24 -14.08 -15.59
CA LEU A 385 7.29 -13.48 -16.42
C LEU A 385 8.67 -13.57 -15.76
N THR A 386 9.08 -14.76 -15.30
CA THR A 386 10.32 -15.01 -14.54
C THR A 386 11.61 -14.87 -15.35
N ASP A 387 11.49 -14.62 -16.66
CA ASP A 387 12.59 -14.13 -17.51
C ASP A 387 13.06 -12.72 -17.10
N TYR A 388 12.27 -12.02 -16.28
CA TYR A 388 12.52 -10.68 -15.77
C TYR A 388 12.60 -10.67 -14.25
N ASP A 389 13.46 -9.81 -13.72
CA ASP A 389 13.60 -9.57 -12.28
C ASP A 389 12.51 -8.62 -11.79
N LYS A 390 12.13 -7.64 -12.63
CA LYS A 390 11.09 -6.65 -12.34
C LYS A 390 10.40 -6.20 -13.62
N ILE A 391 9.09 -5.96 -13.54
CA ILE A 391 8.28 -5.45 -14.63
C ILE A 391 7.45 -4.26 -14.20
N ILE A 392 7.24 -3.32 -15.12
CA ILE A 392 6.18 -2.30 -14.99
C ILE A 392 5.04 -2.74 -15.89
N PHE A 393 3.95 -3.17 -15.28
CA PHE A 393 2.71 -3.43 -15.99
C PHE A 393 2.02 -2.10 -16.35
N ILE A 394 1.54 -2.00 -17.59
CA ILE A 394 0.72 -0.90 -18.08
C ILE A 394 -0.46 -1.48 -18.87
N ASP A 395 -1.69 -1.12 -18.51
CA ASP A 395 -2.89 -1.49 -19.28
C ASP A 395 -2.81 -0.93 -20.71
N ALA A 396 -3.38 -1.67 -21.67
CA ALA A 396 -3.29 -1.33 -23.10
C ALA A 396 -4.07 -0.06 -23.50
N ASP A 397 -4.85 0.52 -22.58
CA ASP A 397 -5.60 1.77 -22.77
C ASP A 397 -4.89 3.00 -22.16
N LEU A 398 -3.61 2.86 -21.78
CA LEU A 398 -2.78 3.94 -21.27
C LEU A 398 -1.71 4.39 -22.26
N LEU A 399 -1.26 5.65 -22.13
CA LEU A 399 -0.22 6.26 -22.96
C LEU A 399 0.87 6.88 -22.08
N MET A 400 2.14 6.60 -22.39
CA MET A 400 3.26 7.19 -21.68
C MET A 400 3.62 8.56 -22.25
N LEU A 401 3.49 9.61 -21.43
CA LEU A 401 3.81 10.99 -21.81
C LEU A 401 5.25 11.40 -21.44
N ARG A 402 5.86 10.72 -20.45
CA ARG A 402 7.21 10.97 -19.95
C ARG A 402 7.83 9.65 -19.48
N ASN A 403 9.16 9.56 -19.48
CA ASN A 403 9.86 8.37 -19.00
C ASN A 403 9.54 8.11 -17.51
N ILE A 404 9.12 6.89 -17.19
CA ILE A 404 8.86 6.43 -15.82
C ILE A 404 9.77 5.28 -15.39
N ASP A 405 10.94 5.12 -16.02
CA ASP A 405 11.89 4.04 -15.71
C ASP A 405 12.37 4.10 -14.24
N PHE A 406 12.23 5.25 -13.56
CA PHE A 406 12.51 5.35 -12.13
C PHE A 406 11.62 4.41 -11.28
N LEU A 407 10.45 4.00 -11.77
CA LEU A 407 9.57 3.05 -11.09
C LEU A 407 10.18 1.64 -10.99
N PHE A 408 11.17 1.27 -11.82
CA PHE A 408 11.92 0.04 -11.61
C PHE A 408 12.72 0.05 -10.30
N GLY A 409 12.93 1.22 -9.68
CA GLY A 409 13.49 1.33 -8.33
C GLY A 409 12.52 0.96 -7.22
N MET A 410 11.22 0.89 -7.49
CA MET A 410 10.18 0.66 -6.47
C MET A 410 9.99 -0.83 -6.15
N PRO A 411 9.61 -1.21 -4.92
CA PRO A 411 9.38 -2.61 -4.55
C PRO A 411 8.02 -3.13 -5.05
N GLU A 412 7.90 -4.46 -5.16
CA GLU A 412 6.59 -5.11 -5.33
C GLU A 412 5.75 -5.04 -4.02
N ILE A 413 4.45 -4.75 -4.05
CA ILE A 413 3.70 -4.16 -5.16
C ILE A 413 3.71 -2.64 -5.01
N SER A 414 3.99 -1.91 -6.09
CA SER A 414 3.80 -0.45 -6.15
C SER A 414 2.79 -0.13 -7.24
N ALA A 415 1.77 0.65 -6.90
CA ALA A 415 0.68 1.01 -7.79
C ALA A 415 0.12 2.39 -7.41
N THR A 416 -0.74 2.96 -8.26
CA THR A 416 -1.42 4.23 -7.97
C THR A 416 -2.66 4.00 -7.10
N GLY A 417 -2.96 4.91 -6.17
CA GLY A 417 -4.20 4.85 -5.39
C GLY A 417 -5.47 4.88 -6.24
N ASN A 418 -6.53 4.27 -5.73
CA ASN A 418 -7.89 4.38 -6.26
C ASN A 418 -8.88 4.68 -5.11
N ASN A 419 -10.04 4.02 -5.09
CA ASN A 419 -11.07 4.26 -4.08
C ASN A 419 -10.65 3.71 -2.71
N GLY A 420 -10.58 4.58 -1.70
CA GLY A 420 -10.20 4.23 -0.35
C GLY A 420 -8.79 3.65 -0.30
N THR A 421 -8.68 2.41 0.20
CA THR A 421 -7.40 1.71 0.39
C THR A 421 -7.06 0.75 -0.75
N LEU A 422 -7.81 0.80 -1.84
CA LEU A 422 -7.57 -0.01 -3.04
C LEU A 422 -6.66 0.75 -4.00
N PHE A 423 -5.85 0.02 -4.76
CA PHE A 423 -5.04 0.61 -5.82
C PHE A 423 -5.63 0.33 -7.20
N ASN A 424 -5.33 1.20 -8.16
CA ASN A 424 -5.64 0.99 -9.56
C ASN A 424 -4.60 0.04 -10.17
N SER A 425 -5.05 -1.09 -10.73
CA SER A 425 -4.15 -2.07 -11.36
C SER A 425 -3.74 -1.74 -12.81
N GLY A 426 -4.00 -0.51 -13.27
CA GLY A 426 -3.63 -0.05 -14.61
C GLY A 426 -2.15 0.21 -14.77
N VAL A 427 -1.46 0.59 -13.69
CA VAL A 427 0.00 0.68 -13.62
C VAL A 427 0.48 0.01 -12.34
N MET A 428 1.33 -1.01 -12.47
CA MET A 428 1.86 -1.75 -11.31
C MET A 428 3.33 -2.11 -11.51
N VAL A 429 4.12 -2.02 -10.44
CA VAL A 429 5.46 -2.59 -10.35
C VAL A 429 5.36 -3.98 -9.72
N VAL A 430 5.85 -4.99 -10.44
CA VAL A 430 5.75 -6.40 -10.08
C VAL A 430 7.14 -7.03 -10.18
N GLU A 431 7.45 -7.96 -9.27
CA GLU A 431 8.65 -8.78 -9.23
C GLU A 431 8.26 -10.24 -9.50
N PRO A 432 8.26 -10.69 -10.77
CA PRO A 432 7.71 -11.98 -11.15
C PRO A 432 8.20 -13.17 -10.31
N SER A 433 7.27 -14.04 -9.92
CA SER A 433 7.47 -15.20 -9.06
C SER A 433 6.38 -16.24 -9.30
N ASN A 434 6.74 -17.45 -9.72
CA ASN A 434 5.78 -18.56 -9.82
C ASN A 434 5.15 -18.89 -8.45
N CYS A 435 5.89 -18.68 -7.36
CA CYS A 435 5.38 -18.87 -6.00
C CYS A 435 4.26 -17.86 -5.69
N THR A 436 4.47 -16.57 -5.99
CA THR A 436 3.43 -15.55 -5.82
C THR A 436 2.25 -15.79 -6.76
N PHE A 437 2.49 -16.24 -7.99
CA PHE A 437 1.40 -16.66 -8.88
C PHE A 437 0.57 -17.79 -8.26
N GLN A 438 1.20 -18.84 -7.74
CA GLN A 438 0.48 -19.95 -7.09
C GLN A 438 -0.31 -19.46 -5.88
N LEU A 439 0.28 -18.59 -5.05
CA LEU A 439 -0.39 -17.97 -3.92
C LEU A 439 -1.68 -17.23 -4.35
N LEU A 440 -1.60 -16.41 -5.41
CA LEU A 440 -2.76 -15.69 -5.96
C LEU A 440 -3.83 -16.66 -6.49
N MET A 441 -3.40 -17.76 -7.13
CA MET A 441 -4.31 -18.78 -7.65
C MET A 441 -4.99 -19.58 -6.54
N ASP A 442 -4.28 -19.92 -5.47
CA ASP A 442 -4.84 -20.67 -4.33
C ASP A 442 -5.92 -19.85 -3.60
N HIS A 443 -5.77 -18.52 -3.57
CA HIS A 443 -6.69 -17.59 -2.91
C HIS A 443 -7.60 -16.86 -3.91
N ILE A 444 -7.73 -17.36 -5.13
CA ILE A 444 -8.49 -16.70 -6.22
C ILE A 444 -9.94 -16.39 -5.85
N ASN A 445 -10.56 -17.21 -4.99
CA ASN A 445 -11.93 -17.04 -4.52
C ASN A 445 -12.05 -16.01 -3.38
N GLU A 446 -10.96 -15.76 -2.67
CA GLU A 446 -10.92 -14.82 -1.54
C GLU A 446 -10.65 -13.40 -2.00
N ILE A 447 -9.93 -13.22 -3.11
CA ILE A 447 -9.67 -11.90 -3.70
C ILE A 447 -11.00 -11.24 -4.06
N GLU A 448 -11.29 -10.11 -3.40
CA GLU A 448 -12.43 -9.25 -3.70
C GLU A 448 -12.01 -8.16 -4.68
N SER A 449 -12.94 -7.81 -5.55
CA SER A 449 -12.76 -6.77 -6.53
C SER A 449 -13.92 -5.79 -6.39
N TYR A 450 -13.61 -4.52 -6.15
CA TYR A 450 -14.60 -3.47 -5.93
C TYR A 450 -15.58 -3.31 -7.10
N ASN A 451 -15.14 -3.62 -8.33
CA ASN A 451 -15.96 -3.52 -9.54
C ASN A 451 -16.23 -4.88 -10.22
N GLY A 452 -15.93 -6.01 -9.57
CA GLY A 452 -15.75 -7.32 -10.23
C GLY A 452 -14.58 -7.38 -11.25
N GLY A 453 -13.89 -6.25 -11.45
CA GLY A 453 -12.64 -6.01 -12.17
C GLY A 453 -11.37 -6.19 -11.31
N THR A 454 -10.26 -6.81 -11.75
CA THR A 454 -8.94 -6.66 -11.08
C THR A 454 -8.47 -5.21 -10.99
N LYS A 455 -9.24 -4.25 -11.52
CA LYS A 455 -8.97 -2.81 -11.41
C LYS A 455 -8.68 -2.38 -9.97
N ASP A 456 -9.25 -3.09 -9.00
CA ASP A 456 -9.13 -2.79 -7.58
C ASP A 456 -8.91 -4.09 -6.80
N THR A 457 -7.72 -4.25 -6.21
CA THR A 457 -7.39 -5.36 -5.29
C THR A 457 -6.71 -4.80 -4.05
#